data_AF-A0A538FR03-F1
#
_entry.id   AF-A0A538FR03-F1
#
_cell.length_a   1.000
_cell.length_b   1.000
_cell.length_c   1.000
_cell.angle_alpha   90.00
_cell.angle_beta   90.00
_cell.angle_gamma   90.00
#
_symmetry.space_group_name_H-M   'P 1'
#
loop_
_entity.id
_entity.type
_entity.pdbx_description
1 polymer ?
#
loop_
_entity_poly.entity_id
_entity_poly.type
_entity_poly.pdbx_seq_one_letter_code
_entity_poly.pdbx_strand_id
1 'polypeptide(L)' 'MPKRPSRIDLLELDIDLRLADLWREAAEIDDWNLEVVAAFMRAAYGKGYCDALTEDSPGSLCEEHGYRVPARRATATPEA' A
#
# COMPACT_ATOMS: atom_id res chain seq x y z
N MET A 1 9.81 23.03 19.77
CA MET A 1 10.34 21.65 19.70
C MET A 1 9.67 20.95 18.53
N PRO A 2 10.41 20.31 17.62
CA PRO A 2 9.77 19.46 16.63
C PRO A 2 9.02 18.34 17.36
N LYS A 3 7.74 18.14 17.03
CA LYS A 3 6.96 17.01 17.58
C LYS A 3 7.55 15.72 17.01
N ARG A 4 7.68 14.69 17.84
CA ARG A 4 7.99 13.35 17.33
C ARG A 4 6.82 12.88 16.45
N PRO A 5 7.09 12.29 15.27
CA PRO A 5 6.04 11.77 14.41
C PRO A 5 5.17 10.76 15.14
N SER A 6 3.87 10.81 14.87
CA SER A 6 2.92 9.80 15.32
C SER A 6 3.09 8.51 14.50
N ARG A 7 2.48 7.42 14.96
CA ARG A 7 2.46 6.16 14.19
C ARG A 7 1.70 6.29 12.88
N ILE A 8 0.69 7.16 12.83
CA ILE A 8 -0.07 7.45 11.61
C ILE A 8 0.84 8.21 10.64
N ASP A 9 1.58 9.21 11.12
CA ASP A 9 2.49 10.01 10.27
C ASP A 9 3.56 9.12 9.61
N LEU A 10 4.08 8.13 10.34
CA LEU A 10 5.07 7.18 9.81
C LEU A 10 4.46 6.21 8.80
N LEU A 11 3.21 5.80 9.00
CA LEU A 11 2.48 4.96 8.03
C LEU A 11 2.20 5.73 6.74
N GLU A 12 1.71 6.96 6.84
CA GLU A 12 1.45 7.82 5.69
C GLU A 12 2.73 8.04 4.88
N LEU A 13 3.84 8.34 5.56
CA LEU A 13 5.14 8.50 4.92
C LEU A 13 5.60 7.22 4.20
N ASP A 14 5.45 6.05 4.81
CA ASP A 14 5.85 4.79 4.16
C ASP A 14 4.99 4.49 2.93
N ILE A 15 3.69 4.74 3.00
CA ILE A 15 2.79 4.64 1.85
C ILE A 15 3.20 5.61 0.75
N ASP A 16 3.51 6.86 1.08
CA ASP A 16 3.94 7.86 0.09
C ASP A 16 5.24 7.46 -0.60
N LEU A 17 6.21 6.91 0.15
CA LEU A 17 7.46 6.41 -0.42
C LEU A 17 7.21 5.24 -1.38
N ARG A 18 6.30 4.32 -1.05
CA ARG A 18 5.91 3.21 -1.95
C ARG A 18 5.17 3.68 -3.18
N LEU A 19 4.40 4.77 -3.08
CA LEU A 19 3.63 5.35 -4.17
C LEU A 19 4.37 6.46 -4.91
N ALA A 20 5.65 6.70 -4.62
CA ALA A 20 6.41 7.83 -5.16
C ALA A 20 6.36 7.94 -6.70
N ASP A 21 6.41 6.81 -7.42
CA ASP A 21 6.28 6.81 -8.88
C ASP A 21 4.86 7.19 -9.35
N LEU A 22 3.82 6.72 -8.64
CA LEU A 22 2.43 7.13 -8.93
C LEU A 22 2.24 8.62 -8.61
N TRP A 23 2.85 9.12 -7.53
CA TRP A 23 2.82 10.53 -7.20
C TRP A 23 3.47 11.39 -8.29
N ARG A 24 4.58 10.93 -8.86
CA ARG A 24 5.20 11.57 -10.03
C ARG A 24 4.24 11.62 -11.21
N GLU A 25 3.57 10.51 -11.54
CA GLU A 25 2.60 10.48 -12.63
C GLU A 25 1.38 11.39 -12.35
N ALA A 26 0.90 11.41 -11.12
CA ALA A 26 -0.22 12.26 -10.70
C ALA A 26 0.12 13.76 -10.82
N ALA A 27 1.38 14.15 -10.60
CA ALA A 27 1.83 15.53 -10.72
C ALA A 27 1.76 16.08 -12.16
N GLU A 28 1.78 15.19 -13.17
CA GLU A 28 1.68 15.56 -14.58
C GLU A 28 0.23 15.62 -15.09
N ILE A 29 -0.77 15.42 -14.20
CA ILE A 29 -2.19 15.48 -14.54
C ILE A 29 -2.72 16.89 -14.32
N ASP A 30 -3.01 17.59 -15.41
CA ASP A 30 -3.59 18.94 -15.39
C ASP A 30 -5.11 18.95 -15.12
N ASP A 31 -5.84 17.92 -15.58
CA ASP A 31 -7.30 17.82 -15.45
C ASP A 31 -7.73 16.56 -14.71
N TRP A 32 -8.36 16.75 -13.55
CA TRP A 32 -8.78 15.68 -12.66
C TRP A 32 -10.26 15.38 -12.85
N ASN A 33 -10.55 14.14 -13.22
CA ASN A 33 -11.91 13.61 -13.26
C ASN A 33 -11.99 12.27 -12.51
N LEU A 34 -13.22 11.77 -12.33
CA LEU A 34 -13.46 10.55 -11.55
C LEU A 34 -12.78 9.31 -12.15
N GLU A 35 -12.62 9.24 -13.47
CA GLU A 35 -11.97 8.12 -14.14
C GLU A 35 -10.47 8.09 -13.83
N VAL A 36 -9.82 9.26 -13.83
CA VAL A 36 -8.41 9.42 -13.46
C VAL A 36 -8.20 9.05 -11.99
N VAL A 37 -9.02 9.57 -11.08
CA VAL A 37 -8.97 9.20 -9.64
C VAL A 37 -9.14 7.69 -9.48
N ALA A 38 -10.12 7.10 -10.16
CA ALA A 38 -10.35 5.65 -10.10
C ALA A 38 -9.19 4.83 -10.68
N ALA A 39 -8.45 5.36 -11.66
CA ALA A 39 -7.23 4.73 -12.18
C ALA A 39 -6.12 4.73 -11.13
N PHE A 40 -5.84 5.87 -10.50
CA PHE A 40 -4.83 5.97 -9.43
C PHE A 40 -5.18 5.10 -8.22
N MET A 41 -6.45 5.06 -7.80
CA MET A 41 -6.86 4.16 -6.71
C MET A 41 -6.61 2.69 -7.04
N ARG A 42 -6.93 2.25 -8.27
CA ARG A 42 -6.65 0.88 -8.72
C ARG A 42 -5.16 0.60 -8.80
N ALA A 43 -4.36 1.55 -9.27
CA ALA A 43 -2.91 1.42 -9.35
C ALA A 43 -2.27 1.32 -7.96
N ALA A 44 -2.66 2.19 -7.02
CA ALA A 44 -2.18 2.14 -5.63
C ALA A 44 -2.58 0.82 -4.94
N TYR A 45 -3.81 0.37 -5.14
CA TYR A 45 -4.28 -0.91 -4.62
C TYR A 45 -3.52 -2.09 -5.23
N GLY A 46 -3.27 -2.07 -6.55
CA GLY A 46 -2.44 -3.05 -7.23
C GLY A 46 -0.99 -3.06 -6.74
N LYS A 47 -0.40 -1.89 -6.47
CA LYS A 47 0.93 -1.77 -5.84
C LYS A 47 0.95 -2.45 -4.48
N GLY A 48 -0.08 -2.25 -3.65
CA GLY A 48 -0.21 -2.94 -2.36
C GLY A 48 -0.24 -4.47 -2.47
N TYR A 49 -0.85 -5.03 -3.53
CA TYR A 49 -0.79 -6.47 -3.79
C TYR A 49 0.61 -6.95 -4.19
N CYS A 50 1.29 -6.21 -5.07
CA CYS A 50 2.66 -6.54 -5.45
C CYS A 50 3.58 -6.50 -4.24
N ASP A 51 3.50 -5.44 -3.42
CA ASP A 51 4.29 -5.30 -2.19
C ASP A 51 4.05 -6.48 -1.24
N ALA A 52 2.79 -6.85 -1.01
CA ALA A 52 2.42 -8.01 -0.19
C ALA A 52 2.95 -9.35 -0.75
N LEU A 53 2.99 -9.50 -2.08
CA LEU A 53 3.53 -10.70 -2.73
C LEU A 53 5.06 -10.76 -2.68
N THR A 54 5.73 -9.63 -2.47
CA THR A 54 7.19 -9.51 -2.41
C THR A 54 7.73 -9.33 -1.00
N GLU A 55 6.90 -9.44 0.04
CA GLU A 55 7.37 -9.39 1.43
C GLU A 55 8.41 -10.49 1.70
N ASP A 56 9.45 -10.16 2.47
CA ASP A 56 10.45 -11.13 2.93
C ASP A 56 9.79 -12.28 3.71
N SER A 57 8.79 -11.94 4.53
CA SER A 57 7.93 -12.91 5.20
C SER A 57 6.45 -12.47 5.17
N PRO A 58 5.49 -13.40 5.02
CA PRO A 58 4.08 -13.03 4.92
C PRO A 58 3.60 -12.22 6.12
N GLY A 59 3.10 -11.00 5.88
CA GLY A 59 2.59 -10.11 6.91
C GLY A 59 3.60 -9.14 7.52
N SER A 60 4.85 -9.11 7.05
CA SER A 60 5.90 -8.18 7.53
C SER A 60 5.42 -6.73 7.52
N LEU A 61 4.73 -6.30 6.47
CA LEU A 61 4.19 -4.94 6.32
C LEU A 61 3.15 -4.61 7.39
N CYS A 62 2.32 -5.60 7.76
CA CYS A 62 1.38 -5.41 8.86
C CYS A 62 2.15 -5.21 10.17
N GLU A 63 3.15 -6.04 10.45
CA GLU A 63 3.92 -6.00 11.70
C GLU A 63 4.75 -4.72 11.84
N GLU A 64 5.41 -4.28 10.77
CA GLU A 64 6.19 -3.04 10.69
C GLU A 64 5.35 -1.82 11.08
N HIS A 65 4.10 -1.80 10.65
CA HIS A 65 3.16 -0.75 11.01
C HIS A 65 2.36 -1.06 12.27
N GLY A 66 2.68 -2.14 13.00
CA GLY A 66 2.07 -2.58 14.26
C GLY A 66 0.62 -3.10 14.15
N TYR A 67 0.18 -3.45 12.95
CA TYR A 67 -1.12 -4.05 12.68
C TYR A 67 -1.10 -5.55 12.97
N ARG A 68 -2.29 -6.10 13.22
CA ARG A 68 -2.47 -7.55 13.33
C ARG A 68 -2.41 -8.15 11.93
N VAL A 69 -1.53 -9.12 11.72
CA VAL A 69 -1.51 -9.94 10.50
C VAL A 69 -2.83 -10.70 10.37
N PRO A 70 -3.60 -10.54 9.27
CA PRO A 70 -4.82 -11.30 9.04
C PRO A 70 -4.53 -12.80 8.96
N ALA A 71 -5.40 -13.62 9.56
CA ALA A 71 -5.25 -15.08 9.45
C ALA A 71 -5.43 -15.52 7.99
N ARG A 72 -4.47 -16.27 7.45
CA ARG A 72 -4.61 -16.89 6.13
C ARG A 72 -5.78 -17.86 6.17
N ARG A 73 -6.80 -17.62 5.35
CA ARG A 73 -7.90 -18.57 5.19
C ARG A 73 -7.29 -19.85 4.58
N ALA A 74 -7.48 -21.00 5.23
CA ALA A 74 -7.05 -22.27 4.67
C ALA A 74 -7.79 -22.47 3.33
N THR A 75 -7.07 -22.32 2.22
CA THR A 75 -7.58 -22.67 0.90
C THR A 75 -7.58 -24.19 0.81
N ALA A 76 -8.73 -24.79 0.53
CA ALA A 76 -8.80 -26.21 0.21
C ALA A 76 -7.77 -26.53 -0.89
N THR A 77 -6.94 -27.53 -0.65
CA THR A 77 -5.98 -28.03 -1.64
C THR A 77 -6.76 -28.36 -2.91
N PRO A 78 -6.39 -27.83 -4.10
CA PRO A 78 -7.02 -28.29 -5.32
C PRO A 78 -6.76 -29.79 -5.45
N GLU A 79 -7.82 -30.57 -5.66
CA GLU A 79 -7.70 -32.00 -5.98
C GLU A 79 -6.81 -32.15 -7.21
N ALA A 80 -5.80 -33.03 -7.10
CA ALA A 80 -4.79 -33.29 -8.12
C ALA A 80 -5.33 -34.06 -9.32
#